data_AF-A0A329LCC0-F1
#
_entry.id   AF-A0A329LCC0-F1
#
_cell.length_a   1.000
_cell.length_b   1.000
_cell.length_c   1.000
_cell.angle_alpha   90.00
_cell.angle_beta   90.00
_cell.angle_gamma   90.00
#
_symmetry.space_group_name_H-M   'P 1'
#
loop_
_entity.id
_entity.type
_entity.pdbx_description
1 polymer ?
#
loop_
_entity_poly.entity_id
_entity_poly.type
_entity_poly.pdbx_seq_one_letter_code
_entity_poly.pdbx_strand_id
1 'polypeptide(L)'
;WVGDHDIAAGMPLETLRQQVGLPAAELLPKLLDGTGLEVADGRVRPPGSGLPARVDKAVRAVEEWLAAEPFRAPEADELAELNLGPRELAAAVRAGRLTRIADGVVLGPDALDRAAAVLAGLPQPFTVSEARRALGTTRRVAVPLLEQLDARRATRRGDDGTRVVI
;
A
#
# COMPACT_ATOMS: atom_id res chain seq x y z
N TRP A 1 11.26 1.78 24.55
CA TRP A 1 9.98 1.65 23.82
C TRP A 1 10.16 1.18 22.39
N VAL A 2 10.70 1.97 21.45
CA VAL A 2 10.94 1.49 20.05
C VAL A 2 11.85 0.25 20.05
N GLY A 3 12.92 0.25 20.84
CA GLY A 3 13.80 -0.92 21.02
C GLY A 3 13.14 -2.16 21.65
N ASP A 4 11.96 -2.00 22.28
CA ASP A 4 11.19 -3.10 22.89
C ASP A 4 9.98 -3.52 22.03
N HIS A 5 9.65 -2.76 20.97
CA HIS A 5 8.43 -2.91 20.16
C HIS A 5 8.74 -2.84 18.66
N ASP A 6 9.59 -3.75 18.18
CA ASP A 6 10.22 -3.77 16.84
C ASP A 6 9.22 -3.75 15.66
N ILE A 7 7.96 -4.17 15.87
CA ILE A 7 6.92 -4.21 14.83
C ILE A 7 5.92 -3.05 14.96
N ALA A 8 5.93 -2.31 16.07
CA ALA A 8 4.94 -1.27 16.30
C ALA A 8 5.29 0.01 15.53
N ALA A 9 4.36 0.48 14.70
CA ALA A 9 4.51 1.68 13.84
C ALA A 9 4.53 3.03 14.61
N GLY A 10 4.88 3.03 15.89
CA GLY A 10 4.80 4.17 16.81
C GLY A 10 4.17 3.83 18.14
N MET A 11 4.46 4.64 19.16
CA MET A 11 3.91 4.47 20.51
C MET A 11 2.43 4.90 20.54
N PRO A 12 1.49 4.11 21.08
CA PRO A 12 0.11 4.56 21.25
C PRO A 12 0.05 5.87 22.05
N LEU A 13 -0.79 6.80 21.58
CA LEU A 13 -0.89 8.14 22.15
C LEU A 13 -1.27 8.13 23.64
N GLU A 14 -2.18 7.22 24.02
CA GLU A 14 -2.58 7.00 25.42
C GLU A 14 -1.44 6.42 26.27
N THR A 15 -0.65 5.51 25.71
CA THR A 15 0.55 4.97 26.40
C THR A 15 1.58 6.06 26.65
N LEU A 16 1.82 6.93 25.65
CA LEU A 16 2.72 8.07 25.82
C LEU A 16 2.21 9.01 26.91
N ARG A 17 0.93 9.40 26.85
CA ARG A 17 0.29 10.29 27.85
C ARG A 17 0.54 9.81 29.28
N GLN A 18 0.32 8.51 29.52
CA GLN A 18 0.51 7.89 30.83
C GLN A 18 1.97 7.88 31.26
N GLN A 19 2.91 7.57 30.36
CA GLN A 19 4.33 7.56 30.69
C GLN A 19 4.88 8.95 31.01
N VAL A 20 4.44 9.98 30.30
CA VAL A 20 4.88 11.36 30.57
C VAL A 20 4.08 12.05 31.67
N GLY A 21 3.09 11.38 32.26
CA GLY A 21 2.30 11.89 33.37
C GLY A 21 1.37 13.05 33.00
N LEU A 22 0.95 13.17 31.74
CA LEU A 22 0.08 14.26 31.31
C LEU A 22 -1.38 14.03 31.74
N PRO A 23 -2.07 15.06 32.26
CA PRO A 23 -3.44 14.92 32.71
C PRO A 23 -4.46 14.74 31.58
N ALA A 24 -4.16 15.22 30.36
CA ALA A 24 -5.03 15.13 29.19
C ALA A 24 -4.23 14.89 27.90
N ALA A 25 -4.82 14.14 26.96
CA ALA A 25 -4.22 13.83 25.66
C ALA A 25 -4.06 15.07 24.76
N GLU A 26 -4.88 16.09 24.98
CA GLU A 26 -4.88 17.38 24.26
C GLU A 26 -3.59 18.19 24.44
N LEU A 27 -2.82 17.87 25.48
CA LEU A 27 -1.55 18.52 25.81
C LEU A 27 -0.36 17.92 25.05
N LEU A 28 -0.52 16.70 24.50
CA LEU A 28 0.55 16.01 23.77
C LEU A 28 1.04 16.77 22.53
N PRO A 29 0.20 17.37 21.67
CA PRO A 29 0.69 18.12 20.51
C PRO A 29 1.65 19.24 20.90
N LYS A 30 1.41 19.92 22.03
CA LYS A 30 2.32 20.97 22.55
C LYS A 30 3.62 20.39 23.10
N LEU A 31 3.57 19.21 23.72
CA LEU A 31 4.77 18.51 24.20
C LEU A 31 5.63 18.00 23.04
N LEU A 32 4.99 17.59 21.94
CA LEU A 32 5.65 17.08 20.74
C LEU A 32 6.21 18.20 19.85
N ASP A 33 5.79 19.44 20.07
CA ASP A 33 6.29 20.59 19.32
C ASP A 33 7.81 20.74 19.49
N GLY A 34 8.53 20.95 18.38
CA GLY A 34 9.99 21.02 18.36
C GLY A 34 10.75 19.71 18.64
N THR A 35 10.07 18.61 18.99
CA THR A 35 10.73 17.29 19.18
C THR A 35 11.05 16.59 17.86
N GLY A 36 10.41 17.03 16.78
CA GLY A 36 10.43 16.32 15.50
C GLY A 36 9.82 14.93 15.66
N LEU A 37 8.64 14.81 16.27
CA LEU A 37 7.80 13.60 16.32
C LEU A 37 6.42 13.97 15.76
N GLU A 38 5.79 13.06 15.02
CA GLU A 38 4.45 13.23 14.46
C GLU A 38 3.41 12.34 15.16
N VAL A 39 2.16 12.80 15.13
CA VAL A 39 1.00 12.01 15.53
C VAL A 39 0.29 11.50 14.28
N ALA A 40 0.21 10.19 14.11
CA ALA A 40 -0.49 9.53 13.01
C ALA A 40 -1.23 8.29 13.52
N ASP A 41 -2.48 8.09 13.09
CA ASP A 41 -3.32 6.94 13.46
C ASP A 41 -3.39 6.66 14.98
N GLY A 42 -3.45 7.72 15.80
CA GLY A 42 -3.48 7.61 17.26
C GLY A 42 -2.16 7.13 17.88
N ARG A 43 -1.04 7.30 17.17
CA ARG A 43 0.31 6.93 17.61
C ARG A 43 1.29 8.08 17.45
N VAL A 44 2.27 8.14 18.33
CA VAL A 44 3.39 9.08 18.29
C VAL A 44 4.63 8.39 17.78
N ARG A 45 5.26 8.98 16.77
CA ARG A 45 6.34 8.34 16.02
C ARG A 45 7.24 9.41 15.37
N PRO A 46 8.54 9.17 15.12
CA PRO A 46 9.34 10.14 14.36
C PRO A 46 8.71 10.48 12.99
N PRO A 47 8.85 11.69 12.45
CA PRO A 47 8.43 12.04 11.11
C PRO A 47 9.23 11.16 10.14
N GLY A 48 8.51 10.48 9.25
CA GLY A 48 9.13 9.47 8.41
C GLY A 48 9.57 8.20 9.17
N SER A 49 9.09 7.95 10.40
CA SER A 49 9.09 6.60 10.99
C SER A 49 8.04 5.74 10.29
N GLY A 50 8.27 5.59 8.99
CA GLY A 50 7.72 4.53 8.21
C GLY A 50 8.24 3.20 8.72
N LEU A 51 8.22 2.26 7.79
CA LEU A 51 8.61 0.89 8.00
C LEU A 51 9.95 0.79 8.74
N PRO A 52 10.16 -0.22 9.62
CA PRO A 52 11.48 -0.50 10.19
C PRO A 52 12.55 -0.47 9.11
N ALA A 53 13.75 0.05 9.38
CA ALA A 53 14.75 0.33 8.33
C ALA A 53 15.01 -0.85 7.37
N ARG A 54 14.99 -2.09 7.90
CA ARG A 54 15.07 -3.32 7.10
C ARG A 54 13.93 -3.44 6.09
N VAL A 55 12.71 -3.22 6.55
CA VAL A 55 11.48 -3.28 5.77
C VAL A 55 11.38 -2.10 4.81
N ASP A 56 11.78 -0.89 5.24
CA ASP A 56 11.86 0.28 4.36
C ASP A 56 12.77 0.02 3.15
N LYS A 57 13.98 -0.48 3.40
CA LYS A 57 14.92 -0.85 2.34
C LYS A 57 14.35 -1.89 1.38
N ALA A 58 13.70 -2.92 1.91
CA ALA A 58 13.07 -3.96 1.10
C ALA A 58 11.90 -3.42 0.26
N VAL A 59 11.07 -2.54 0.85
CA VAL A 59 9.96 -1.90 0.13
C VAL A 59 10.47 -0.94 -0.95
N ARG A 60 11.56 -0.21 -0.72
CA ARG A 60 12.20 0.61 -1.77
C ARG A 60 12.62 -0.22 -2.98
N ALA A 61 13.18 -1.41 -2.76
CA ALA A 61 13.53 -2.31 -3.85
C ALA A 61 12.30 -2.74 -4.66
N VAL A 62 11.17 -3.02 -3.99
CA VAL A 62 9.89 -3.34 -4.65
C VAL A 62 9.32 -2.13 -5.38
N GLU A 63 9.43 -0.92 -4.83
CA GLU A 63 8.99 0.31 -5.49
C GLU A 63 9.81 0.61 -6.74
N GLU A 64 11.13 0.48 -6.67
CA GLU A 64 12.03 0.64 -7.82
C GLU A 64 11.69 -0.35 -8.93
N TRP A 65 11.39 -1.60 -8.58
CA TRP A 65 10.85 -2.58 -9.51
C TRP A 65 9.54 -2.09 -10.14
N LEU A 66 8.54 -1.79 -9.33
CA LEU A 66 7.21 -1.42 -9.81
C LEU A 66 7.20 -0.05 -10.52
N ALA A 67 8.24 0.76 -10.37
CA ALA A 67 8.44 1.93 -11.20
C ALA A 67 8.76 1.54 -12.66
N ALA A 68 9.57 0.49 -12.86
CA ALA A 68 9.91 -0.03 -14.19
C ALA A 68 8.81 -0.92 -14.78
N GLU A 69 8.19 -1.78 -13.97
CA GLU A 69 7.15 -2.72 -14.39
C GLU A 69 5.89 -2.62 -13.48
N PRO A 70 5.03 -1.60 -13.68
CA PRO A 70 3.98 -1.23 -12.70
C PRO A 70 2.95 -2.31 -12.39
N PHE A 71 2.77 -3.27 -13.29
CA PHE A 71 1.79 -4.35 -13.15
C PHE A 71 2.44 -5.73 -13.00
N ARG A 72 3.76 -5.81 -12.83
CA ARG A 72 4.46 -7.06 -12.55
C ARG A 72 4.62 -7.23 -11.04
N ALA A 73 3.53 -7.66 -10.40
CA ALA A 73 3.53 -7.92 -8.95
C ALA A 73 4.62 -8.95 -8.60
N PRO A 74 5.44 -8.69 -7.56
CA PRO A 74 6.38 -9.69 -7.06
C PRO A 74 5.70 -11.01 -6.71
N GLU A 75 6.40 -12.11 -6.95
CA GLU A 75 6.02 -13.45 -6.53
C GLU A 75 6.43 -13.71 -5.07
N ALA A 76 5.91 -14.79 -4.48
CA ALA A 76 6.09 -15.06 -3.06
C ALA A 76 7.56 -15.34 -2.66
N ASP A 77 8.30 -16.00 -3.55
CA ASP A 77 9.73 -16.27 -3.41
C ASP A 77 10.57 -14.99 -3.49
N GLU A 78 10.29 -14.10 -4.44
CA GLU A 78 10.98 -12.82 -4.58
C GLU A 78 10.75 -11.92 -3.34
N LEU A 79 9.53 -11.92 -2.80
CA LEU A 79 9.23 -11.24 -1.54
C LEU A 79 9.95 -11.90 -0.36
N ALA A 80 10.06 -13.23 -0.35
CA ALA A 80 10.78 -13.96 0.69
C ALA A 80 12.29 -13.65 0.68
N GLU A 81 12.91 -13.51 -0.50
CA GLU A 81 14.31 -13.09 -0.64
C GLU A 81 14.55 -11.69 -0.06
N LEU A 82 13.58 -10.79 -0.22
CA LEU A 82 13.57 -9.46 0.41
C LEU A 82 13.17 -9.49 1.89
N ASN A 83 12.89 -10.68 2.43
CA ASN A 83 12.37 -10.88 3.79
C ASN A 83 11.10 -10.05 4.04
N LEU A 84 10.21 -9.94 3.05
CA LEU A 84 8.92 -9.28 3.11
C LEU A 84 7.81 -10.31 3.30
N GLY A 85 7.42 -10.55 4.55
CA GLY A 85 6.30 -11.41 4.89
C GLY A 85 4.95 -10.66 4.89
N PRO A 86 3.85 -11.36 5.24
CA PRO A 86 2.51 -10.78 5.26
C PRO A 86 2.37 -9.56 6.19
N ARG A 87 3.11 -9.55 7.32
CA ARG A 87 3.07 -8.45 8.29
C ARG A 87 3.77 -7.20 7.76
N GLU A 88 4.93 -7.38 7.13
CA GLU A 88 5.72 -6.32 6.52
C GLU A 88 4.96 -5.69 5.35
N LEU A 89 4.36 -6.50 4.48
CA LEU A 89 3.53 -6.03 3.38
C LEU A 89 2.28 -5.29 3.89
N ALA A 90 1.63 -5.79 4.95
CA ALA A 90 0.50 -5.08 5.56
C ALA A 90 0.92 -3.72 6.14
N ALA A 91 2.13 -3.62 6.71
CA ALA A 91 2.68 -2.36 7.17
C ALA A 91 2.95 -1.40 5.99
N ALA A 92 3.50 -1.89 4.88
CA ALA A 92 3.77 -1.09 3.70
C ALA A 92 2.50 -0.56 3.04
N VAL A 93 1.44 -1.38 3.00
CA VAL A 93 0.12 -0.98 2.50
C VAL A 93 -0.53 0.06 3.41
N ARG A 94 -0.47 -0.13 4.74
CA ARG A 94 -0.97 0.88 5.70
C ARG A 94 -0.21 2.20 5.60
N ALA A 95 1.09 2.14 5.31
CA ALA A 95 1.92 3.31 5.06
C ALA A 95 1.65 3.97 3.69
N GLY A 96 0.74 3.42 2.87
CA GLY A 96 0.40 3.96 1.56
C GLY A 96 1.49 3.82 0.51
N ARG A 97 2.50 2.97 0.75
CA ARG A 97 3.64 2.76 -0.16
C ARG A 97 3.39 1.68 -1.20
N LEU A 98 2.52 0.73 -0.88
CA LEU A 98 2.09 -0.33 -1.77
C LEU A 98 0.57 -0.41 -1.73
N THR A 99 -0.02 -0.89 -2.82
CA THR A 99 -1.45 -1.18 -2.89
C THR A 99 -1.65 -2.68 -2.96
N ARG A 100 -2.41 -3.25 -2.02
CA ARG A 100 -2.82 -4.66 -2.10
C ARG A 100 -3.99 -4.81 -3.06
N ILE A 101 -3.81 -5.61 -4.11
CA ILE A 101 -4.89 -5.91 -5.06
C ILE A 101 -5.59 -7.24 -4.76
N ALA A 102 -4.86 -8.21 -4.19
CA ALA A 102 -5.38 -9.50 -3.71
C ALA A 102 -4.45 -10.06 -2.62
N ASP A 103 -4.81 -11.20 -2.03
CA ASP A 103 -3.96 -11.87 -1.04
C ASP A 103 -2.60 -12.26 -1.65
N GLY A 104 -1.52 -11.76 -1.05
CA GLY A 104 -0.17 -11.95 -1.55
C GLY A 104 0.15 -11.19 -2.84
N VAL A 105 -0.73 -10.30 -3.31
CA VAL A 105 -0.51 -9.52 -4.54
C VAL A 105 -0.51 -8.03 -4.22
N VAL A 106 0.67 -7.43 -4.32
CA VAL A 106 0.89 -5.99 -4.10
C VAL A 106 1.44 -5.34 -5.37
N LEU A 107 1.03 -4.10 -5.60
CA LEU A 107 1.52 -3.23 -6.67
C LEU A 107 1.90 -1.85 -6.09
N GLY A 108 2.34 -0.95 -6.96
CA GLY A 108 2.67 0.42 -6.58
C GLY A 108 1.47 1.17 -6.00
N PRO A 109 1.70 2.26 -5.26
CA PRO A 109 0.64 2.98 -4.56
C PRO A 109 -0.40 3.56 -5.51
N ASP A 110 0.02 3.93 -6.72
CA ASP A 110 -0.77 4.52 -7.81
C ASP A 110 -1.22 3.50 -8.87
N ALA A 111 -1.10 2.19 -8.58
CA ALA A 111 -1.38 1.14 -9.57
C ALA A 111 -2.79 1.17 -10.15
N LEU A 112 -3.80 1.54 -9.35
CA LEU A 112 -5.18 1.58 -9.79
C LEU A 112 -5.44 2.75 -10.76
N ASP A 113 -4.90 3.93 -10.46
CA ASP A 113 -5.03 5.09 -11.34
C ASP A 113 -4.26 4.88 -12.65
N ARG A 114 -3.06 4.31 -12.58
CA ARG A 114 -2.29 3.92 -13.77
C ARG A 114 -3.02 2.88 -14.61
N ALA A 115 -3.63 1.87 -13.98
CA ALA A 115 -4.38 0.84 -14.69
C ALA A 115 -5.58 1.44 -15.41
N ALA A 116 -6.36 2.30 -14.73
CA ALA A 116 -7.50 2.98 -15.34
C ALA A 116 -7.07 3.80 -16.56
N ALA A 117 -5.95 4.54 -16.48
CA ALA A 117 -5.42 5.32 -17.59
C ALA A 117 -5.03 4.44 -18.80
N VAL A 118 -4.36 3.30 -18.57
CA VAL A 118 -4.01 2.35 -19.66
C VAL A 118 -5.28 1.75 -20.28
N LEU A 119 -6.24 1.34 -19.46
CA LEU A 119 -7.49 0.71 -19.92
C LEU A 119 -8.40 1.69 -20.68
N ALA A 120 -8.35 2.98 -20.34
CA ALA A 120 -9.07 4.03 -21.09
C ALA A 120 -8.57 4.17 -22.53
N GLY A 121 -7.32 3.77 -22.81
CA GLY A 121 -6.75 3.74 -24.16
C GLY A 121 -7.20 2.56 -25.02
N LEU A 122 -7.93 1.58 -24.46
CA LEU A 122 -8.42 0.43 -25.22
C LEU A 122 -9.75 0.73 -25.94
N PRO A 123 -10.03 0.06 -27.08
CA PRO A 123 -11.38 -0.01 -27.61
C PRO A 123 -12.37 -0.52 -26.54
N GLN A 124 -13.50 0.17 -26.40
CA GLN A 124 -14.53 -0.15 -25.41
C GLN A 124 -15.73 -0.82 -26.09
N PRO A 125 -16.32 -1.87 -25.48
CA PRO A 125 -15.88 -2.53 -24.26
C PRO A 125 -14.68 -3.46 -24.51
N PHE A 126 -13.88 -3.73 -23.48
CA PHE A 126 -12.74 -4.64 -23.56
C PHE A 126 -12.95 -5.90 -22.72
N THR A 127 -12.35 -7.00 -23.15
CA THR A 127 -12.29 -8.27 -22.42
C THR A 127 -11.17 -8.28 -21.39
N VAL A 128 -11.25 -9.19 -20.41
CA VAL A 128 -10.16 -9.44 -19.44
C VAL A 128 -8.84 -9.77 -20.14
N SER A 129 -8.90 -10.51 -21.25
CA SER A 129 -7.72 -10.89 -22.03
C SER A 129 -7.05 -9.68 -22.69
N GLU A 130 -7.83 -8.71 -23.16
CA GLU A 130 -7.30 -7.45 -23.72
C GLU A 130 -6.70 -6.57 -22.63
N ALA A 131 -7.39 -6.39 -21.51
CA ALA A 131 -6.86 -5.68 -20.34
C ALA A 131 -5.53 -6.27 -19.87
N ARG A 132 -5.45 -7.61 -19.74
CA ARG A 132 -4.22 -8.31 -19.35
C ARG A 132 -3.06 -8.02 -20.31
N ARG A 133 -3.32 -8.03 -21.63
CA ARG A 133 -2.30 -7.73 -22.64
C ARG A 133 -1.87 -6.27 -22.57
N ALA A 134 -2.82 -5.35 -22.46
CA ALA A 134 -2.56 -3.92 -22.38
C ALA A 134 -1.72 -3.53 -21.16
N LEU A 135 -2.01 -4.15 -20.02
CA LEU A 135 -1.29 -3.96 -18.76
C LEU A 135 0.02 -4.77 -18.69
N GLY A 136 0.32 -5.61 -19.69
CA GLY A 136 1.54 -6.42 -19.70
C GLY A 136 1.66 -7.37 -18.51
N THR A 137 0.55 -7.90 -18.00
CA THR A 137 0.53 -8.65 -16.74
C THR A 137 -0.08 -10.05 -16.88
N THR A 138 -0.22 -10.76 -15.76
CA THR A 138 -0.80 -12.10 -15.67
C THR A 138 -2.27 -12.03 -15.25
N ARG A 139 -2.99 -13.16 -15.38
CA ARG A 139 -4.38 -13.23 -14.90
C ARG A 139 -4.48 -13.09 -13.37
N ARG A 140 -3.46 -13.56 -12.63
CA ARG A 140 -3.31 -13.43 -11.16
C ARG A 140 -3.39 -11.98 -10.71
N VAL A 141 -2.89 -11.05 -11.53
CA VAL A 141 -2.89 -9.60 -11.26
C VAL A 141 -4.07 -8.91 -11.93
N ALA A 142 -4.32 -9.17 -13.21
CA ALA A 142 -5.32 -8.43 -14.00
C ALA A 142 -6.75 -8.58 -13.45
N VAL A 143 -7.15 -9.80 -13.05
CA VAL A 143 -8.51 -10.05 -12.55
C VAL A 143 -8.80 -9.27 -11.26
N PRO A 144 -8.02 -9.42 -10.18
CA PRO A 144 -8.30 -8.69 -8.95
C PRO A 144 -8.12 -7.17 -9.11
N LEU A 145 -7.19 -6.73 -9.96
CA LEU A 145 -7.04 -5.31 -10.28
C LEU A 145 -8.32 -4.74 -10.91
N LEU A 146 -8.88 -5.44 -11.90
CA LEU A 146 -10.14 -5.04 -12.54
C LEU A 146 -11.33 -5.08 -11.57
N GLU A 147 -11.39 -6.08 -10.68
CA GLU A 147 -12.42 -6.16 -9.63
C GLU A 147 -12.35 -4.97 -8.66
N GLN A 148 -11.14 -4.52 -8.30
CA GLN A 148 -10.99 -3.31 -7.50
C GLN A 148 -11.37 -2.04 -8.26
N LEU A 149 -11.06 -1.95 -9.56
CA LEU A 149 -11.52 -0.84 -10.40
C LEU A 149 -13.05 -0.82 -10.53
N ASP A 150 -13.68 -1.99 -10.62
CA ASP A 150 -15.14 -2.13 -10.61
C ASP A 150 -15.73 -1.64 -9.27
N ALA A 151 -15.12 -2.06 -8.15
CA ALA A 151 -15.54 -1.63 -6.81
C ALA A 151 -15.38 -0.11 -6.59
N ARG A 152 -14.38 0.50 -7.22
CA ARG A 152 -14.14 1.96 -7.20
C ARG A 152 -14.98 2.72 -8.23
N ARG A 153 -15.79 2.04 -9.04
CA ARG A 153 -16.54 2.64 -10.15
C ARG A 153 -15.66 3.34 -11.18
N ALA A 154 -14.41 2.89 -11.34
CA ALA A 154 -13.53 3.32 -12.43
C ALA A 154 -13.76 2.47 -13.70
N THR A 155 -14.22 1.23 -13.52
CA THR A 155 -14.70 0.37 -14.60
C THR A 155 -16.08 -0.19 -14.26
N ARG A 156 -16.80 -0.66 -15.28
CA ARG A 156 -18.06 -1.38 -15.13
C ARG A 156 -18.03 -2.65 -15.96
N ARG A 157 -18.31 -3.77 -15.31
CA ARG A 157 -18.48 -5.08 -15.97
C ARG A 157 -19.88 -5.21 -16.56
N GLY A 158 -19.95 -5.62 -17.83
CA GLY A 158 -21.18 -6.00 -18.53
C GLY A 158 -21.53 -7.48 -18.34
N ASP A 159 -22.75 -7.84 -18.73
CA ASP A 159 -23.30 -9.20 -18.57
C ASP A 159 -22.56 -10.25 -19.43
N ASP A 160 -21.97 -9.80 -20.55
CA ASP A 160 -21.15 -10.62 -21.46
C ASP A 160 -19.70 -10.81 -20.96
N GLY A 161 -19.36 -10.26 -19.79
CA GLY A 161 -18.03 -10.34 -19.20
C GLY A 161 -17.02 -9.34 -19.74
N THR A 162 -17.43 -8.46 -20.66
CA THR A 162 -16.63 -7.30 -21.07
C THR A 162 -16.71 -6.18 -20.03
N ARG A 163 -15.83 -5.18 -20.16
CA ARG A 163 -15.77 -4.01 -19.27
C ARG A 163 -15.69 -2.72 -20.07
N VAL A 164 -16.24 -1.66 -19.48
CA VAL A 164 -16.03 -0.28 -19.93
C VAL A 164 -15.38 0.54 -18.84
N VAL A 165 -14.51 1.48 -19.20
CA VAL A 165 -14.09 2.56 -18.28
C VAL A 165 -15.27 3.53 -18.09
N ILE A 166 -15.45 4.06 -16.87
CA ILE A 166 -16.52 5.00 -16.50
C ILE A 166 -15.97 6.43 -16.45
#